data_AF-A0A919ML69-F1
#
_entry.id   AF-A0A919ML69-F1
#
_cell.length_a   1.000
_cell.length_b   1.000
_cell.length_c   1.000
_cell.angle_alpha   90.00
_cell.angle_beta   90.00
_cell.angle_gamma   90.00
#
_symmetry.space_group_name_H-M   'P 1'
#
loop_
_entity.id
_entity.type
_entity.pdbx_description
1 polymer ?
#
loop_
_entity_poly.entity_id
_entity_poly.type
_entity_poly.pdbx_seq_one_letter_code
_entity_poly.pdbx_strand_id
1 'polypeptide(L)'
;MAQVMTTAEQFGHREHVHLTWLAVRRYGVPEAIGLISDGIQRTARYAGAPQKYHATVSRAWVELVGHHAAGCPQQDFAGFADQHPALLDKRLLTRFYRSATLASAQAKQGWIPPDLAPFPWQVPIAEGPDAAENRLAPRLSTAQVIHVPQHDLPTV
;
A
#
# COMPACT_ATOMS: atom_id res chain seq x y z
N MET A 1 29.86 13.21 -29.00
CA MET A 1 29.69 12.83 -27.58
C MET A 1 28.36 13.35 -26.98
N ALA A 2 27.32 13.66 -27.77
CA ALA A 2 26.05 14.22 -27.27
C ALA A 2 24.84 13.27 -27.43
N GLN A 3 25.03 12.08 -28.01
CA GLN A 3 23.93 11.20 -28.46
C GLN A 3 23.60 10.07 -27.47
N VAL A 4 24.18 10.06 -26.27
CA VAL A 4 23.97 9.02 -25.24
C VAL A 4 23.05 9.52 -24.10
N MET A 5 22.80 10.83 -23.99
CA MET A 5 21.91 11.40 -22.96
C MET A 5 20.41 11.30 -23.30
N THR A 6 20.06 11.20 -24.58
CA THR A 6 18.66 11.16 -25.07
C THR A 6 17.91 9.86 -24.77
N THR A 7 18.60 8.76 -24.43
CA THR A 7 17.94 7.46 -24.17
C THR A 7 17.41 7.34 -22.74
N ALA A 8 18.03 8.04 -21.78
CA ALA A 8 17.55 8.08 -20.39
C ALA A 8 16.28 8.95 -20.24
N GLU A 9 16.05 9.87 -21.16
CA GLU A 9 14.85 10.72 -21.20
C GLU A 9 13.61 9.98 -21.74
N GLN A 10 13.79 8.84 -22.42
CA GLN A 10 12.68 8.06 -22.99
C GLN A 10 11.92 7.24 -21.93
N PHE A 11 12.52 6.97 -20.77
CA PHE A 11 11.85 6.29 -19.65
C PHE A 11 11.44 7.32 -18.60
N GLY A 12 10.37 8.05 -18.90
CA GLY A 12 9.81 9.10 -18.06
C GLY A 12 9.03 8.55 -16.86
N HIS A 13 8.40 9.45 -16.10
CA HIS A 13 7.66 9.06 -14.90
C HIS A 13 6.47 8.14 -15.22
N ARG A 14 5.75 8.41 -16.31
CA ARG A 14 4.63 7.60 -16.76
C ARG A 14 5.06 6.16 -17.04
N GLU A 15 6.22 5.97 -17.68
CA GLU A 15 6.76 4.66 -18.01
C GLU A 15 7.19 3.89 -16.75
N HIS A 16 7.76 4.57 -15.75
CA HIS A 16 8.07 3.97 -14.44
C HIS A 16 6.79 3.52 -13.71
N VAL A 17 5.73 4.33 -13.75
CA VAL A 17 4.43 3.99 -13.15
C VAL A 17 3.81 2.80 -13.90
N HIS A 18 3.89 2.78 -15.23
CA HIS A 18 3.39 1.66 -16.04
C HIS A 18 4.13 0.36 -15.73
N LEU A 19 5.47 0.38 -15.66
CA LEU A 19 6.26 -0.79 -15.30
C LEU A 19 5.92 -1.29 -13.90
N THR A 20 5.80 -0.38 -12.94
CA THR A 20 5.37 -0.70 -11.57
C THR A 20 3.98 -1.33 -11.56
N TRP A 21 3.04 -0.77 -12.33
CA TRP A 21 1.67 -1.28 -12.45
C TRP A 21 1.63 -2.71 -13.01
N LEU A 22 2.43 -3.01 -14.04
CA LEU A 22 2.57 -4.36 -14.57
C LEU A 22 3.14 -5.32 -13.52
N ALA A 23 4.17 -4.89 -12.78
CA ALA A 23 4.82 -5.71 -11.76
C ALA A 23 3.86 -6.04 -10.61
N VAL A 24 3.15 -5.05 -10.06
CA VAL A 24 2.21 -5.30 -8.94
C VAL A 24 1.04 -6.17 -9.36
N ARG A 25 0.53 -6.03 -10.60
CA ARG A 25 -0.57 -6.88 -11.10
C ARG A 25 -0.14 -8.32 -11.32
N ARG A 26 1.11 -8.54 -11.71
CA ARG A 26 1.63 -9.88 -12.01
C ARG A 26 2.13 -10.63 -10.78
N TYR A 27 2.77 -9.91 -9.86
CA TYR A 27 3.51 -10.53 -8.75
C TYR A 27 2.98 -10.16 -7.37
N GLY A 28 2.10 -9.17 -7.26
CA GLY A 28 1.71 -8.60 -5.97
C GLY A 28 2.69 -7.52 -5.48
N VAL A 29 2.27 -6.74 -4.49
CA VAL A 29 3.07 -5.64 -3.93
C VAL A 29 4.38 -6.12 -3.27
N PRO A 30 4.38 -7.16 -2.41
CA PRO A 30 5.60 -7.58 -1.72
C PRO A 30 6.74 -7.94 -2.68
N GLU A 31 6.43 -8.72 -3.72
CA GLU A 31 7.37 -9.17 -4.74
C GLU A 31 7.78 -8.03 -5.68
N ALA A 32 6.84 -7.16 -6.05
CA ALA A 32 7.11 -6.01 -6.91
C ALA A 32 8.11 -5.03 -6.28
N ILE A 33 8.12 -4.88 -4.95
CA ILE A 33 9.10 -4.04 -4.25
C ILE A 33 10.53 -4.48 -4.57
N GLY A 34 10.80 -5.79 -4.48
CA GLY A 34 12.12 -6.35 -4.79
C GLY A 34 12.46 -6.19 -6.28
N LEU A 35 11.52 -6.59 -7.16
CA LEU A 35 11.73 -6.57 -8.61
C LEU A 35 12.05 -5.16 -9.14
N ILE A 36 11.27 -4.16 -8.71
CA ILE A 36 11.45 -2.78 -9.15
C ILE A 36 12.73 -2.19 -8.54
N SER A 37 12.99 -2.41 -7.25
CA SER A 37 14.19 -1.92 -6.58
C SER A 37 15.46 -2.45 -7.23
N ASP A 38 15.52 -3.76 -7.51
CA ASP A 38 16.66 -4.40 -8.15
C ASP A 38 16.85 -3.91 -9.59
N GLY A 39 15.75 -3.74 -10.34
CA GLY A 39 15.78 -3.18 -11.69
C GLY A 39 16.38 -1.78 -11.74
N ILE A 40 15.93 -0.88 -10.85
CA ILE A 40 16.45 0.48 -10.74
C ILE A 40 17.91 0.47 -10.31
N GLN A 41 18.28 -0.32 -9.30
CA GLN A 41 19.67 -0.41 -8.84
C GLN A 41 20.62 -0.91 -9.93
N ARG A 42 20.26 -1.97 -10.66
CA ARG A 42 21.08 -2.50 -11.77
C ARG A 42 21.24 -1.46 -12.87
N THR A 43 20.14 -0.80 -13.26
CA THR A 43 20.16 0.22 -14.30
C THR A 43 21.02 1.42 -13.89
N ALA A 44 20.87 1.90 -12.65
CA ALA A 44 21.66 3.00 -12.10
C ALA A 44 23.16 2.66 -12.04
N ARG A 45 23.52 1.43 -11.66
CA ARG A 45 24.90 0.94 -11.68
C ARG A 45 25.47 0.87 -13.10
N TYR A 46 24.71 0.30 -14.05
CA TYR A 46 25.12 0.20 -15.45
C TYR A 46 25.33 1.59 -16.08
N ALA A 47 24.50 2.56 -15.73
CA ALA A 47 24.63 3.95 -16.15
C ALA A 47 25.73 4.74 -15.41
N GLY A 48 26.53 4.11 -14.54
CA GLY A 48 27.58 4.78 -13.76
C GLY A 48 27.05 5.77 -12.71
N ALA A 49 25.77 5.68 -12.35
CA ALA A 49 25.10 6.62 -11.45
C ALA A 49 24.30 5.91 -10.33
N PRO A 50 24.92 5.01 -9.53
CA PRO A 50 24.24 4.23 -8.49
C PRO A 50 23.53 5.11 -7.44
N GLN A 51 24.01 6.33 -7.21
CA GLN A 51 23.42 7.32 -6.30
C GLN A 51 22.02 7.81 -6.73
N LYS A 52 21.58 7.51 -7.95
CA LYS A 52 20.22 7.82 -8.42
C LYS A 52 19.16 6.88 -7.85
N TYR A 53 19.56 5.72 -7.32
CA TYR A 53 18.62 4.85 -6.62
C TYR A 53 18.23 5.43 -5.27
N HIS A 54 16.94 5.30 -4.95
CA HIS A 54 16.37 5.78 -3.70
C HIS A 54 15.36 4.76 -3.18
N ALA A 55 15.72 4.06 -2.10
CA ALA A 55 14.94 2.94 -1.57
C ALA A 55 13.53 3.35 -1.12
N THR A 56 13.41 4.38 -0.28
CA THR A 56 12.09 4.86 0.20
C THR A 56 11.19 5.31 -0.94
N VAL A 57 11.69 6.13 -1.88
CA VAL A 57 10.89 6.59 -3.02
C VAL A 57 10.42 5.43 -3.89
N SER A 58 11.33 4.49 -4.21
CA SER A 58 10.99 3.32 -5.06
C SER A 58 9.89 2.49 -4.41
N ARG A 59 10.04 2.16 -3.12
CA ARG A 59 9.03 1.39 -2.38
C ARG A 59 7.70 2.13 -2.26
N ALA A 60 7.72 3.42 -1.94
CA ALA A 60 6.50 4.23 -1.82
C ALA A 60 5.68 4.24 -3.11
N TRP A 61 6.34 4.33 -4.28
CA TRP A 61 5.66 4.22 -5.57
C TRP A 61 5.04 2.86 -5.80
N VAL A 62 5.73 1.76 -5.47
CA VAL A 62 5.19 0.40 -5.59
C VAL A 62 3.95 0.23 -4.71
N GLU A 63 4.00 0.70 -3.46
CA GLU A 63 2.86 0.61 -2.55
C GLU A 63 1.65 1.43 -3.03
N LEU A 64 1.86 2.69 -3.46
CA LEU A 64 0.80 3.56 -3.99
C LEU A 64 0.16 2.98 -5.26
N VAL A 65 0.96 2.53 -6.22
CA VAL A 65 0.44 1.91 -7.45
C VAL A 65 -0.29 0.62 -7.13
N GLY A 66 0.24 -0.21 -6.22
CA GLY A 66 -0.38 -1.45 -5.79
C GLY A 66 -1.75 -1.25 -5.14
N HIS A 67 -1.88 -0.25 -4.25
CA HIS A 67 -3.15 0.09 -3.62
C HIS A 67 -4.24 0.43 -4.65
N HIS A 68 -3.91 1.28 -5.62
CA HIS A 68 -4.87 1.66 -6.66
C HIS A 68 -5.15 0.51 -7.64
N ALA A 69 -4.13 -0.30 -7.98
CA ALA A 69 -4.31 -1.42 -8.91
C ALA A 69 -5.22 -2.53 -8.36
N ALA A 70 -5.28 -2.71 -7.04
CA ALA A 70 -6.14 -3.70 -6.38
C ALA A 70 -7.65 -3.45 -6.62
N GLY A 71 -8.05 -2.20 -6.83
CA GLY A 71 -9.46 -1.84 -7.07
C GLY A 71 -9.96 -2.05 -8.50
N CYS A 72 -9.07 -2.34 -9.46
CA CYS A 72 -9.41 -2.35 -10.90
C CYS A 72 -8.74 -3.50 -11.67
N PRO A 73 -9.12 -4.77 -11.42
CA PRO A 73 -8.38 -5.94 -11.93
C PRO A 73 -8.44 -6.15 -13.44
N GLN A 74 -9.48 -5.64 -14.14
CA GLN A 74 -9.69 -5.84 -15.58
C GLN A 74 -9.28 -4.65 -16.46
N GLN A 75 -8.70 -3.61 -15.86
CA GLN A 75 -8.38 -2.38 -16.58
C GLN A 75 -7.02 -2.46 -17.27
N ASP A 76 -6.86 -1.77 -18.40
CA ASP A 76 -5.57 -1.51 -19.00
C ASP A 76 -4.86 -0.32 -18.32
N PHE A 77 -3.61 -0.06 -18.69
CA PHE A 77 -2.86 1.02 -18.06
C PHE A 77 -3.44 2.40 -18.40
N ALA A 78 -4.01 2.58 -19.58
CA ALA A 78 -4.59 3.86 -20.00
C ALA A 78 -5.76 4.25 -19.08
N GLY A 79 -6.74 3.36 -18.92
CA GLY A 79 -7.86 3.59 -18.01
C GLY A 79 -7.40 3.75 -16.55
N PHE A 80 -6.38 3.00 -16.12
CA PHE A 80 -5.80 3.14 -14.78
C PHE A 80 -5.18 4.51 -14.55
N ALA A 81 -4.42 5.00 -15.52
CA ALA A 81 -3.81 6.31 -15.46
C ALA A 81 -4.84 7.45 -15.47
N ASP A 82 -5.93 7.29 -16.22
CA ASP A 82 -7.01 8.29 -16.30
C ASP A 82 -7.85 8.35 -15.00
N GLN A 83 -8.07 7.20 -14.34
CA GLN A 83 -8.75 7.16 -13.04
C GLN A 83 -7.88 7.64 -11.88
N HIS A 84 -6.55 7.50 -12.00
CA HIS A 84 -5.60 7.86 -10.95
C HIS A 84 -4.52 8.83 -11.45
N PRO A 85 -4.89 10.01 -11.97
CA PRO A 85 -3.94 10.95 -12.57
C PRO A 85 -2.90 11.46 -11.57
N ALA A 86 -3.21 11.43 -10.28
CA ALA A 86 -2.27 11.78 -9.22
C ALA A 86 -1.00 10.90 -9.22
N LEU A 87 -1.10 9.63 -9.66
CA LEU A 87 0.07 8.74 -9.78
C LEU A 87 1.04 9.20 -10.87
N LEU A 88 0.61 10.03 -11.81
CA LEU A 88 1.47 10.61 -12.85
C LEU A 88 2.16 11.91 -12.41
N ASP A 89 1.82 12.44 -11.23
CA ASP A 89 2.50 13.61 -10.67
C ASP A 89 3.70 13.18 -9.81
N LYS A 90 4.91 13.54 -10.26
CA LYS A 90 6.17 13.30 -9.52
C LYS A 90 6.15 13.89 -8.10
N ARG A 91 5.30 14.87 -7.84
CA ARG A 91 5.15 15.53 -6.53
C ARG A 91 4.21 14.79 -5.60
N LEU A 92 3.56 13.71 -6.01
CA LEU A 92 2.60 12.98 -5.17
C LEU A 92 3.17 12.63 -3.78
N LEU A 93 4.43 12.19 -3.71
CA LEU A 93 5.06 11.81 -2.45
C LEU A 93 5.20 12.98 -1.45
N THR A 94 5.17 14.24 -1.89
CA THR A 94 5.24 15.39 -0.98
C THR A 94 3.97 15.57 -0.13
N ARG A 95 2.90 14.83 -0.43
CA ARG A 95 1.70 14.77 0.41
C ARG A 95 1.89 13.89 1.65
N PHE A 96 2.83 12.95 1.58
CA PHE A 96 3.06 11.91 2.59
C PHE A 96 4.38 12.11 3.33
N TYR A 97 5.36 12.74 2.68
CA TYR A 97 6.70 12.92 3.22
C TYR A 97 7.15 14.36 3.29
N ARG A 98 7.87 14.70 4.36
CA ARG A 98 8.67 15.92 4.42
C ARG A 98 9.83 15.82 3.42
N SER A 99 10.17 16.94 2.77
CA SER A 99 11.33 17.01 1.88
C SER A 99 12.64 16.63 2.58
N ALA A 100 12.79 17.00 3.86
CA ALA A 100 13.97 16.64 4.67
C ALA A 100 14.10 15.12 4.87
N THR A 101 12.97 14.43 5.04
CA THR A 101 12.94 12.97 5.22
C THR A 101 13.38 12.26 3.95
N LEU A 102 12.82 12.63 2.80
CA LEU A 102 13.27 12.09 1.50
C LEU A 102 14.72 12.46 1.17
N ALA A 103 15.21 13.62 1.60
CA ALA A 103 16.60 14.00 1.35
C ALA A 103 17.63 13.20 2.17
N SER A 104 17.21 12.53 3.25
CA SER A 104 18.10 11.85 4.19
C SER A 104 18.83 10.64 3.58
N ALA A 105 20.04 10.35 4.08
CA ALA A 105 20.79 9.16 3.69
C ALA A 105 20.04 7.87 4.03
N GLN A 106 19.35 7.85 5.19
CA GLN A 106 18.53 6.73 5.62
C GLN A 106 17.39 6.44 4.62
N ALA A 107 16.71 7.46 4.09
CA ALA A 107 15.64 7.24 3.11
C ALA A 107 16.16 6.75 1.75
N LYS A 108 17.37 7.17 1.37
CA LYS A 108 18.03 6.71 0.15
C LYS A 108 18.43 5.23 0.24
N GLN A 109 18.93 4.80 1.40
CA GLN A 109 19.49 3.46 1.61
C GLN A 109 18.48 2.44 2.16
N GLY A 110 17.39 2.89 2.78
CA GLY A 110 16.40 2.03 3.41
C GLY A 110 14.97 2.58 3.31
N TRP A 111 14.06 1.89 4.00
CA TRP A 111 12.65 2.29 4.10
C TRP A 111 12.43 3.20 5.30
N ILE A 112 11.81 4.36 5.05
CA ILE A 112 11.22 5.21 6.09
C ILE A 112 9.72 5.34 5.80
N PRO A 113 8.83 5.12 6.78
CA PRO A 113 7.40 5.34 6.61
C PRO A 113 7.07 6.83 6.43
N PRO A 114 5.91 7.17 5.83
CA PRO A 114 5.42 8.55 5.72
C PRO A 114 5.40 9.31 7.05
N ASP A 115 5.76 10.60 7.02
CA ASP A 115 5.92 11.47 8.20
C ASP A 115 5.15 12.82 8.13
N LEU A 116 4.36 13.03 7.07
CA LEU A 116 3.34 14.10 6.99
C LEU A 116 1.92 13.55 7.12
N ALA A 117 1.62 12.48 6.40
CA ALA A 117 0.33 11.81 6.43
C ALA A 117 0.55 10.31 6.15
N PRO A 118 -0.19 9.41 6.82
CA PRO A 118 -0.13 7.99 6.50
C PRO A 118 -0.63 7.73 5.08
N PHE A 119 -0.27 6.58 4.51
CA PHE A 119 -0.91 6.16 3.26
C PHE A 119 -2.41 5.87 3.46
N PRO A 120 -3.24 5.97 2.40
CA PRO A 120 -4.70 5.82 2.51
C PRO A 120 -5.18 4.54 3.19
N TRP A 121 -4.44 3.43 3.03
CA TRP A 121 -4.77 2.13 3.64
C TRP A 121 -4.19 1.93 5.06
N GLN A 122 -3.39 2.89 5.55
CA GLN A 122 -2.83 2.89 6.89
C GLN A 122 -3.67 3.73 7.87
N VAL A 123 -4.67 4.47 7.36
CA VAL A 123 -5.66 5.14 8.22
C VAL A 123 -6.51 4.04 8.84
N PRO A 124 -6.50 3.85 10.17
CA PRO A 124 -7.48 2.97 10.80
C PRO A 124 -8.85 3.54 10.44
N ILE A 125 -9.79 2.70 10.00
CA ILE A 125 -11.20 3.09 9.97
C ILE A 125 -11.46 3.61 11.38
N ALA A 126 -11.65 4.92 11.54
CA ALA A 126 -12.07 5.45 12.80
C ALA A 126 -13.42 4.80 13.05
N GLU A 127 -13.48 3.84 13.97
CA GLU A 127 -14.74 3.36 14.50
C GLU A 127 -15.47 4.62 14.98
N GLY A 128 -16.51 5.00 14.24
CA GLY A 128 -17.30 6.17 14.58
C GLY A 128 -17.89 6.00 15.98
N PRO A 129 -18.36 7.08 16.63
CA PRO A 129 -18.96 7.03 17.96
C PRO A 129 -20.27 6.22 18.07
N ASP A 130 -20.62 5.40 17.07
CA ASP A 130 -21.87 4.64 16.94
C ASP A 130 -21.65 3.13 17.22
N ALA A 131 -20.92 2.82 18.29
CA ALA A 131 -20.84 1.45 18.83
C ALA A 131 -21.18 1.40 20.34
N ALA A 132 -21.50 2.53 20.96
CA ALA A 132 -21.76 2.64 22.39
C ALA A 132 -23.25 2.64 22.77
N GLU A 133 -24.20 2.82 21.83
CA GLU A 133 -25.63 2.95 22.18
C GLU A 133 -26.42 1.63 22.24
N ASN A 134 -25.82 0.47 21.96
CA ASN A 134 -26.50 -0.83 22.12
C ASN A 134 -26.08 -1.62 23.38
N ARG A 135 -25.53 -0.94 24.38
CA ARG A 135 -25.28 -1.53 25.71
C ARG A 135 -25.97 -0.68 26.79
N LEU A 136 -26.97 -1.29 27.42
CA LEU A 136 -27.88 -0.81 28.49
C LEU A 136 -29.11 -0.04 27.96
N ALA A 137 -30.37 -0.47 28.14
CA ALA A 137 -30.97 -1.43 29.07
C ALA A 137 -32.45 -1.72 28.64
N PRO A 138 -33.35 -2.22 29.52
CA PRO A 138 -33.63 -3.62 29.83
C PRO A 138 -35.03 -4.07 29.34
N ARG A 139 -35.29 -5.38 29.27
CA ARG A 139 -36.66 -5.90 29.46
C ARG A 139 -36.66 -7.08 30.43
N LEU A 140 -37.25 -6.82 31.59
CA LEU A 140 -37.79 -7.81 32.52
C LEU A 140 -38.90 -8.60 31.81
N SER A 141 -38.94 -9.92 31.98
CA SER A 141 -40.16 -10.65 32.36
C SER A 141 -39.91 -12.15 32.59
N THR A 142 -39.98 -12.52 33.86
CA THR A 142 -40.76 -13.63 34.45
C THR A 142 -40.59 -15.07 33.94
N ALA A 143 -39.94 -15.87 34.80
CA ALA A 143 -40.21 -17.26 35.18
C ALA A 143 -40.94 -18.21 34.21
N GLN A 144 -40.29 -19.35 33.92
CA GLN A 144 -40.93 -20.64 34.18
C GLN A 144 -39.91 -21.73 34.51
N VAL A 145 -40.12 -22.34 35.67
CA VAL A 145 -39.48 -23.54 36.20
C VAL A 145 -39.81 -24.72 35.29
N ILE A 146 -38.81 -25.48 34.85
CA ILE A 146 -39.03 -26.84 34.34
C ILE A 146 -38.11 -27.80 35.09
N HIS A 147 -38.80 -28.66 35.83
CA HIS A 147 -38.39 -29.78 36.65
C HIS A 147 -37.66 -30.87 35.83
N VAL A 148 -36.52 -31.36 36.34
CA VAL A 148 -35.85 -32.57 35.83
C VAL A 148 -36.10 -33.70 36.83
N PRO A 149 -36.78 -34.79 36.46
CA PRO A 149 -36.93 -35.94 37.34
C PRO A 149 -35.66 -36.78 37.34
N GLN A 150 -35.17 -37.10 38.55
CA GLN A 150 -34.20 -38.16 38.79
C GLN A 150 -34.94 -39.49 38.73
N HIS A 151 -34.41 -40.48 38.02
CA HIS A 151 -34.87 -41.86 38.15
C HIS A 151 -33.69 -42.79 38.44
N ASP A 152 -33.83 -43.43 39.60
CA ASP A 152 -33.09 -44.50 40.23
C ASP A 152 -32.50 -45.58 39.29
N LEU A 153 -31.28 -45.99 39.64
CA LEU A 153 -30.72 -47.30 39.37
C LEU A 153 -31.46 -48.36 40.21
N PRO A 154 -31.59 -49.60 39.70
CA PRO A 154 -31.56 -50.75 40.60
C PRO A 154 -30.38 -51.69 40.31
N THR A 155 -29.77 -52.11 41.41
CA THR A 155 -28.86 -53.24 41.59
C THR A 155 -29.57 -54.57 41.33
N VAL A 156 -28.91 -55.47 40.58
CA VAL A 156 -28.76 -56.90 40.93
C VAL A 156 -27.48 -57.44 40.31
#